data_AF-A0A935HZB5-F1
#
_entry.id   AF-A0A935HZB5-F1
#
_cell.length_a   1.000
_cell.length_b   1.000
_cell.length_c   1.000
_cell.angle_alpha   90.00
_cell.angle_beta   90.00
_cell.angle_gamma   90.00
#
_symmetry.space_group_name_H-M   'P 1'
#
loop_
_entity.id
_entity.type
_entity.pdbx_description
1 polymer ?
#
loop_
_entity_poly.entity_id
_entity_poly.type
_entity_poly.pdbx_seq_one_letter_code
_entity_poly.pdbx_strand_id
1 'polypeptide(L)'
;MQNAINISKISDITVVFTGEMDISTIINSNIRVFGFESGLLSTSINYNGGSRTATINPLNDFKPGEHVSVTLTSSVKNFKWYGNNSIYI
;
A
#
# COMPACT_ATOMS: atom_id res chain seq x y z
N MET A 1 -30.11 18.96 -5.32
CA MET A 1 -29.40 17.70 -5.66
C MET A 1 -28.02 18.07 -6.15
N GLN A 2 -26.98 17.95 -5.33
CA GLN A 2 -25.61 18.26 -5.74
C GLN A 2 -24.95 16.95 -6.15
N ASN A 3 -24.90 16.69 -7.47
CA ASN A 3 -24.12 15.59 -8.01
C ASN A 3 -22.66 16.06 -8.02
N ALA A 4 -21.78 15.41 -7.24
CA ALA A 4 -20.34 15.64 -7.35
C ALA A 4 -19.87 15.05 -8.68
N ILE A 5 -19.92 15.87 -9.73
CA ILE A 5 -19.29 15.57 -11.01
C ILE A 5 -17.80 15.73 -10.74
N ASN A 6 -17.04 14.63 -10.80
CA ASN A 6 -15.59 14.58 -10.55
C ASN A 6 -15.15 14.31 -9.10
N ILE A 7 -15.76 13.31 -8.45
CA ILE A 7 -15.04 12.61 -7.37
C ILE A 7 -13.84 11.95 -8.07
N SER A 8 -12.62 12.33 -7.72
CA SER A 8 -11.39 11.70 -8.20
C SER A 8 -11.58 10.19 -8.14
N LYS A 9 -11.66 9.54 -9.31
CA LYS A 9 -11.73 8.06 -9.41
C LYS A 9 -10.40 7.42 -9.00
N ILE A 10 -9.41 8.26 -8.70
CA ILE A 10 -8.19 7.94 -7.97
C ILE A 10 -8.51 8.13 -6.49
N SER A 11 -8.72 7.02 -5.78
CA SER A 11 -8.74 7.01 -4.33
C SER A 11 -7.49 6.30 -3.86
N ASP A 12 -6.73 6.98 -3.00
CA ASP A 12 -5.58 6.36 -2.34
C ASP A 12 -6.06 5.20 -1.47
N ILE A 13 -5.42 4.06 -1.64
CA ILE A 13 -5.60 2.90 -0.79
C ILE A 13 -4.63 3.02 0.38
N THR A 14 -5.13 2.91 1.60
CA THR A 14 -4.31 2.97 2.81
C THR A 14 -4.22 1.59 3.47
N VAL A 15 -3.00 1.20 3.81
CA VAL A 15 -2.72 -0.03 4.58
C VAL A 15 -1.97 0.36 5.84
N VAL A 16 -2.54 0.07 7.00
CA VAL A 16 -1.93 0.37 8.30
C VAL A 16 -1.35 -0.92 8.88
N PHE A 17 -0.07 -0.90 9.20
CA PHE A 17 0.64 -2.02 9.79
C PHE A 17 0.71 -1.88 11.32
N THR A 18 0.69 -3.02 12.01
CA THR A 18 0.78 -3.07 13.47
C THR A 18 2.21 -2.98 13.99
N GLY A 19 3.21 -3.24 13.13
CA GLY A 19 4.63 -3.20 13.48
C GLY A 19 5.46 -2.41 12.47
N GLU A 20 6.71 -2.14 12.83
CA GLU A 20 7.65 -1.44 11.95
C GLU A 20 8.01 -2.30 10.73
N MET A 21 7.76 -1.77 9.55
CA MET A 21 7.98 -2.45 8.28
C MET A 21 9.30 -2.06 7.62
N ASP A 22 9.94 -3.02 6.94
CA ASP A 22 11.08 -2.72 6.07
C ASP A 22 10.57 -2.08 4.77
N ILE A 23 10.79 -0.76 4.65
CA ILE A 23 10.33 0.06 3.53
C ILE A 23 10.84 -0.44 2.18
N SER A 24 12.02 -1.09 2.13
CA SER A 24 12.57 -1.63 0.89
C SER A 24 11.73 -2.79 0.32
N THR A 25 10.89 -3.40 1.16
CA THR A 25 9.98 -4.48 0.76
C THR A 25 8.56 -3.99 0.43
N ILE A 26 8.22 -2.74 0.74
CA ILE A 26 6.94 -2.10 0.43
C ILE A 26 7.03 -1.47 -0.97
N ILE A 27 7.05 -2.34 -1.97
CA ILE A 27 7.24 -1.96 -3.37
C ILE A 27 6.19 -2.61 -4.28
N ASN A 28 6.03 -2.05 -5.48
CA ASN A 28 5.08 -2.52 -6.48
C ASN A 28 5.25 -3.98 -6.88
N SER A 29 6.41 -4.61 -6.65
CA SER A 29 6.64 -6.03 -6.91
C SER A 29 6.17 -6.94 -5.78
N ASN A 30 5.84 -6.41 -4.60
CA ASN A 30 5.31 -7.16 -3.46
C ASN A 30 3.87 -6.80 -3.09
N ILE A 31 3.36 -5.67 -3.60
CA ILE A 31 1.99 -5.19 -3.41
C ILE A 31 1.36 -5.06 -4.80
N ARG A 32 0.19 -5.67 -5.01
CA ARG A 32 -0.55 -5.60 -6.27
C ARG A 32 -1.95 -5.05 -6.02
N VAL A 33 -2.39 -4.15 -6.89
CA VAL A 33 -3.77 -3.68 -6.94
C VAL A 33 -4.40 -4.19 -8.22
N PHE A 34 -5.50 -4.91 -8.09
CA PHE A 34 -6.23 -5.47 -9.22
C PHE A 34 -7.66 -4.92 -9.20
N GLY A 35 -8.06 -4.29 -10.29
CA GLY A 35 -9.45 -3.95 -10.56
C GLY A 35 -10.10 -5.06 -11.37
N PHE A 36 -11.33 -5.46 -11.02
CA PHE A 36 -12.04 -6.53 -11.74
C PHE A 36 -12.20 -6.23 -13.24
N GLU A 37 -12.37 -4.96 -13.59
CA GLU A 37 -12.61 -4.51 -14.97
C GLU A 37 -11.36 -3.93 -15.65
N SER A 38 -10.44 -3.39 -14.87
CA SER A 38 -9.23 -2.70 -15.31
C SER A 38 -8.00 -3.61 -15.30
N GLY A 39 -8.10 -4.76 -14.64
CA GLY A 39 -7.02 -5.72 -14.50
C GLY A 39 -5.96 -5.24 -13.48
N LEU A 40 -4.72 -5.65 -13.70
CA LEU A 40 -3.60 -5.22 -12.86
C LEU A 40 -3.32 -3.73 -13.08
N LEU A 41 -3.34 -2.96 -12.00
CA LEU A 41 -3.13 -1.53 -12.03
C LEU A 41 -1.67 -1.18 -11.70
N SER A 42 -1.13 -0.20 -12.43
CA SER A 42 0.12 0.46 -12.06
C SER A 42 -0.12 1.37 -10.87
N THR A 43 0.76 1.30 -9.87
CA THR A 43 0.63 2.08 -8.63
C THR A 43 1.92 2.80 -8.29
N SER A 44 1.79 3.93 -7.59
CA SER A 44 2.88 4.47 -6.78
C SER A 44 2.62 4.16 -5.31
N ILE A 45 3.66 3.82 -4.56
CA ILE A 45 3.54 3.43 -3.15
C ILE A 45 4.49 4.28 -2.32
N ASN A 46 3.95 4.90 -1.29
CA ASN A 46 4.72 5.61 -0.28
C ASN A 46 4.45 4.98 1.10
N TYR A 47 5.48 4.86 1.93
CA TYR A 47 5.33 4.35 3.29
C TYR A 47 5.82 5.38 4.31
N ASN A 48 4.96 5.67 5.29
CA ASN A 48 5.30 6.47 6.44
C ASN A 48 5.60 5.57 7.64
N GLY A 49 6.86 5.52 8.07
CA GLY A 49 7.28 4.71 9.21
C GLY A 49 6.71 5.17 10.56
N GLY A 50 6.46 6.47 10.73
CA GLY A 50 5.92 7.03 11.98
C GLY A 50 4.46 6.63 12.22
N SER A 51 3.64 6.64 11.17
CA SER A 51 2.23 6.19 11.24
C SER A 51 2.05 4.71 10.90
N ARG A 52 3.12 4.04 10.45
CA ARG A 52 3.10 2.67 9.89
C ARG A 52 2.05 2.51 8.79
N THR A 53 1.96 3.50 7.91
CA THR A 53 0.93 3.54 6.85
C THR A 53 1.60 3.49 5.48
N ALA A 54 1.23 2.51 4.66
CA ALA A 54 1.47 2.56 3.23
C ALA A 54 0.28 3.22 2.53
N THR A 55 0.57 4.23 1.72
CA THR A 55 -0.36 4.89 0.81
C THR A 55 -0.06 4.39 -0.60
N ILE A 56 -1.03 3.72 -1.21
CA ILE A 56 -0.95 3.14 -2.54
C ILE A 56 -1.86 3.97 -3.44
N ASN A 57 -1.28 4.65 -4.42
CA ASN A 57 -1.99 5.49 -5.37
C ASN A 57 -2.02 4.78 -6.74
N PRO A 58 -3.20 4.32 -7.20
CA PRO A 58 -3.38 3.85 -8.58
C PRO A 58 -3.13 4.99 -9.57
N LEU A 59 -2.29 4.74 -10.57
CA LEU A 59 -1.98 5.75 -11.60
C LEU A 59 -3.09 5.90 -12.64
N ASN A 60 -4.01 4.93 -12.69
CA ASN A 60 -5.18 4.95 -13.56
C ASN A 60 -6.45 4.95 -12.70
N ASP A 61 -7.46 5.67 -13.18
CA ASP A 61 -8.78 5.72 -12.58
C ASP A 61 -9.46 4.35 -12.54
N PHE A 62 -10.20 4.08 -11.46
CA PHE A 62 -11.13 2.96 -11.42
C PHE A 62 -12.33 3.21 -12.34
N LYS A 63 -12.89 2.14 -12.91
CA LYS A 63 -14.17 2.22 -13.60
C LYS A 63 -15.31 2.41 -12.58
N PRO A 64 -16.42 3.08 -12.96
CA PRO A 64 -17.57 3.22 -12.07
C PRO A 64 -18.09 1.86 -11.60
N GLY A 65 -18.22 1.67 -10.29
CA GLY A 65 -18.69 0.42 -9.69
C GLY A 65 -17.65 -0.71 -9.69
N GLU A 66 -16.39 -0.43 -10.02
CA GLU A 66 -15.35 -1.45 -10.06
C GLU A 66 -15.01 -2.01 -8.67
N HIS A 67 -14.93 -3.34 -8.57
CA HIS A 67 -14.39 -4.02 -7.40
C HIS A 67 -12.86 -4.06 -7.47
N VAL A 68 -12.23 -3.61 -6.39
CA VAL A 68 -10.77 -3.51 -6.28
C VAL A 68 -10.27 -4.47 -5.22
N SER A 69 -9.24 -5.24 -5.55
CA SER A 69 -8.53 -6.14 -4.63
C SER A 69 -7.08 -5.70 -4.48
N VAL A 70 -6.57 -5.80 -3.25
CA VAL A 70 -5.20 -5.46 -2.91
C VAL A 70 -4.54 -6.68 -2.30
N THR A 71 -3.45 -7.13 -2.91
CA THR A 71 -2.73 -8.33 -2.46
C THR A 71 -1.34 -7.93 -1.99
N LEU A 72 -1.04 -8.24 -0.73
CA LEU A 72 0.31 -8.18 -0.17
C LEU A 72 0.90 -9.59 -0.23
N THR A 73 2.04 -9.74 -0.88
CA THR A 73 2.75 -11.03 -0.95
C THR A 73 3.49 -11.32 0.35
N SER A 74 3.90 -12.59 0.53
CA SER A 74 4.76 -13.00 1.65
C SER A 74 6.15 -12.34 1.67
N SER A 75 6.52 -11.63 0.60
CA SER A 75 7.78 -10.88 0.50
C SER A 75 7.74 -9.52 1.17
N VAL A 76 6.57 -9.01 1.57
CA VAL A 76 6.47 -7.85 2.47
C VAL A 76 6.98 -8.26 3.86
N LYS A 77 7.99 -7.57 4.39
CA LYS A 77 8.65 -7.92 5.65
C LYS A 77 8.61 -6.79 6.67
N ASN A 78 8.56 -7.18 7.94
CA ASN A 78 8.85 -6.28 9.05
C ASN A 78 10.36 -6.17 9.27
N PHE A 79 10.79 -5.13 9.99
CA PHE A 79 12.16 -5.11 10.49
C PHE A 79 12.38 -6.31 11.41
N LYS A 80 13.44 -7.07 11.15
CA LYS A 80 13.92 -8.06 12.11
C LYS A 80 14.63 -7.31 13.23
N TRP A 81 14.00 -7.28 14.40
CA TRP A 81 14.64 -6.82 15.62
C TRP A 81 15.75 -7.81 16.01
N TYR A 82 17.01 -7.42 15.79
CA TYR A 82 18.16 -8.04 16.45
C TYR A 82 18.35 -7.29 17.76
N GLY A 83 17.77 -7.80 18.85
CA GLY A 83 17.83 -7.12 20.15
C GLY A 83 19.24 -6.68 20.53
N ASN A 84 19.35 -5.58 21.27
CA ASN A 84 20.60 -5.01 21.76
C ASN A 84 21.55 -6.10 22.26
N ASN A 85 22.59 -6.43 21.48
CA ASN A 85 23.76 -7.12 22.00
C ASN A 85 24.54 -6.10 22.83
N SER A 86 24.05 -5.81 24.04
CA SER A 86 24.83 -5.12 25.06
C SER A 86 25.98 -6.04 25.46
N ILE A 87 27.15 -5.83 24.86
CA ILE A 87 28.40 -6.28 25.46
C ILE A 87 28.70 -5.28 26.57
N TYR A 88 28.48 -5.71 27.82
CA TYR A 88 29.20 -5.11 28.94
C TYR A 88 30.65 -5.58 28.83
N ILE A 89 31.56 -4.66 28.50
CA ILE A 89 32.98 -4.75 28.90
C ILE A 89 33.25 -3.71 29.97
#